data_AF-A0A194VJS1-F1
#
_entry.id   AF-A0A194VJS1-F1
#
_cell.length_a   1.000
_cell.length_b   1.000
_cell.length_c   1.000
_cell.angle_alpha   90.00
_cell.angle_beta   90.00
_cell.angle_gamma   90.00
#
_symmetry.space_group_name_H-M   'P 1'
#
loop_
_entity.id
_entity.type
_entity.pdbx_description
1 polymer ?
#
loop_
_entity_poly.entity_id
_entity_poly.type
_entity_poly.pdbx_seq_one_letter_code
_entity_poly.pdbx_strand_id
1 'polypeptide(L)'
;MAWTIDRETIAQFAFKDWPDKDNMSDFFKARLTERFAHLNTQVFKATDTTTRCILGFICLTLEGAKEVQVGVGSQEPAPDLTPTAKMMQQIPPYFNQEFVVKTGAEVEQMKSLMEGEEHYYLSAFAVDPHYQGKGIGRMSALEALC
;
A
#
# COMPACT_ATOMS: atom_id res chain seq x y z
N MET A 1 -10.05 5.34 19.56
CA MET A 1 -10.65 5.92 18.35
C MET A 1 -10.46 4.89 17.25
N ALA A 2 -11.52 4.23 16.81
CA ALA A 2 -11.45 3.14 15.83
C ALA A 2 -11.54 3.75 14.43
N TRP A 3 -10.49 3.60 13.63
CA TRP A 3 -10.49 4.01 12.23
C TRP A 3 -11.36 3.05 11.43
N THR A 4 -12.44 3.53 10.83
CA THR A 4 -13.14 2.80 9.78
C THR A 4 -12.43 3.07 8.46
N ILE A 5 -11.59 2.12 8.05
CA ILE A 5 -10.93 2.09 6.74
C ILE A 5 -11.95 1.58 5.72
N ASP A 6 -13.09 2.26 5.63
CA ASP A 6 -14.18 1.80 4.77
C ASP A 6 -13.93 2.19 3.30
N ARG A 7 -12.93 3.06 3.02
CA ARG A 7 -12.58 3.56 1.67
C ARG A 7 -11.13 4.07 1.54
N GLU A 8 -10.11 3.27 1.86
CA GLU A 8 -8.89 3.39 1.02
C GLU A 8 -9.28 2.98 -0.41
N THR A 9 -8.47 3.30 -1.43
CA THR A 9 -8.62 2.77 -2.80
C THR A 9 -8.26 1.28 -2.84
N ILE A 10 -8.91 0.51 -1.98
CA ILE A 10 -8.77 -0.92 -1.87
C ILE A 10 -9.70 -1.53 -2.89
N ALA A 11 -9.15 -2.48 -3.63
CA ALA A 11 -9.89 -3.48 -4.37
C ALA A 11 -10.88 -4.22 -3.44
N GLN A 12 -12.08 -3.69 -3.21
CA GLN A 12 -13.09 -4.31 -2.31
C GLN A 12 -13.38 -5.76 -2.72
N PHE A 13 -13.34 -6.03 -4.03
CA PHE A 13 -13.47 -7.36 -4.64
C PHE A 13 -12.34 -8.34 -4.29
N ALA A 14 -11.23 -7.87 -3.71
CA ALA A 14 -10.17 -8.74 -3.20
C ALA A 14 -10.53 -9.39 -1.87
N PHE A 15 -11.69 -9.08 -1.28
CA PHE A 15 -12.17 -9.61 0.00
C PHE A 15 -13.50 -10.35 -0.19
N LYS A 16 -13.70 -11.44 0.56
CA LYS A 16 -14.93 -12.24 0.47
C LYS A 16 -16.13 -11.54 1.11
N ASP A 17 -15.94 -10.96 2.30
CA ASP A 17 -17.01 -10.41 3.13
C ASP A 17 -16.81 -8.91 3.39
N TRP A 18 -16.74 -8.09 2.33
CA TRP A 18 -16.46 -6.66 2.47
C TRP A 18 -17.67 -5.84 3.01
N PRO A 19 -17.50 -4.97 4.03
CA PRO A 19 -16.34 -4.83 4.91
C PRO A 19 -16.40 -5.78 6.12
N ASP A 20 -15.33 -6.53 6.36
CA ASP A 20 -15.12 -7.31 7.59
C ASP A 20 -14.25 -6.48 8.53
N LYS A 21 -14.91 -5.64 9.33
CA LYS A 21 -14.23 -4.63 10.14
C LYS A 21 -13.26 -5.23 11.15
N ASP A 22 -13.51 -6.43 11.63
CA ASP A 22 -12.69 -7.08 12.65
C ASP A 22 -11.38 -7.61 12.05
N ASN A 23 -11.45 -8.34 10.92
CA ASN A 23 -10.27 -8.91 10.30
C ASN A 23 -9.49 -7.92 9.42
N MET A 24 -10.17 -6.93 8.85
CA MET A 24 -9.53 -5.93 7.97
C MET A 24 -8.74 -4.88 8.77
N SER A 25 -9.19 -4.51 9.98
CA SER A 25 -8.52 -3.48 10.77
C SER A 25 -7.06 -3.83 11.07
N ASP A 26 -6.79 -5.08 11.46
CA ASP A 26 -5.44 -5.51 11.81
C ASP A 26 -4.55 -5.67 10.58
N PHE A 27 -5.10 -6.15 9.46
CA PHE A 27 -4.40 -6.17 8.18
C PHE A 27 -3.93 -4.76 7.77
N PHE A 28 -4.83 -3.77 7.82
CA PHE A 28 -4.48 -2.40 7.43
C PHE A 28 -3.53 -1.73 8.41
N LYS A 29 -3.67 -1.97 9.73
CA LYS A 29 -2.69 -1.48 10.71
C LYS A 29 -1.30 -2.03 10.44
N ALA A 30 -1.18 -3.34 10.20
CA ALA A 30 0.10 -3.98 9.91
C ALA A 30 0.72 -3.39 8.63
N ARG A 31 -0.08 -3.29 7.56
CA ARG A 31 0.35 -2.68 6.29
C ARG A 31 0.81 -1.23 6.48
N LEU A 32 0.04 -0.39 7.17
CA LEU A 32 0.40 1.00 7.41
C LEU A 32 1.65 1.13 8.27
N THR A 33 1.81 0.26 9.28
CA THR A 33 3.01 0.23 10.13
C THR A 33 4.26 -0.04 9.30
N GLU A 34 4.20 -1.03 8.40
CA GLU A 34 5.31 -1.34 7.50
C GLU A 34 5.62 -0.16 6.56
N ARG A 35 4.58 0.48 6.00
CA ARG A 35 4.77 1.64 5.11
C ARG A 35 5.39 2.84 5.83
N PHE A 36 4.96 3.13 7.05
CA PHE A 36 5.51 4.21 7.86
C PHE A 36 6.95 3.96 8.31
N ALA A 37 7.35 2.68 8.46
CA ALA A 37 8.71 2.31 8.83
C ALA A 37 9.69 2.32 7.64
N HIS A 38 9.17 2.34 6.40
CA HIS A 38 10.00 2.26 5.20
C HIS A 38 10.73 3.59 4.96
N LEU A 39 12.07 3.53 4.85
CA LEU A 39 12.96 4.71 4.82
C LEU A 39 12.67 5.68 3.67
N ASN A 40 12.19 5.17 2.54
CA ASN A 40 11.88 5.97 1.36
C ASN A 40 10.40 6.40 1.29
N THR A 41 9.63 6.21 2.36
CA THR A 41 8.23 6.65 2.42
C THR A 41 8.13 8.02 3.04
N GLN A 42 7.51 8.94 2.32
CA GLN A 42 7.06 10.23 2.82
C GLN A 42 5.58 10.15 3.17
N VAL A 43 5.22 10.64 4.36
CA VAL A 43 3.85 10.64 4.85
C VAL A 43 3.36 12.08 5.00
N PHE A 44 2.35 12.45 4.22
CA PHE A 44 1.68 13.73 4.34
C PHE A 44 0.33 13.50 5.02
N LYS A 45 -0.01 14.35 5.99
CA LYS A 45 -1.24 14.22 6.77
C LYS A 45 -1.98 15.54 6.86
N ALA A 46 -3.29 15.49 6.68
CA ALA A 46 -4.18 16.59 7.03
C ALA A 46 -4.56 16.45 8.52
N THR A 47 -4.48 17.55 9.27
CA THR A 47 -4.87 17.56 10.68
C THR A 47 -5.89 18.66 10.94
N ASP A 48 -6.81 18.38 11.84
CA ASP A 48 -7.70 19.38 12.40
C ASP A 48 -6.92 20.27 13.38
N THR A 49 -6.96 21.58 13.18
CA THR A 49 -6.15 22.52 13.96
C THR A 49 -6.62 22.66 15.41
N THR A 50 -7.88 22.33 15.69
CA THR A 50 -8.49 22.47 17.02
C THR A 50 -8.30 21.21 17.85
N THR A 51 -8.66 20.06 17.28
CA THR A 51 -8.64 18.75 17.96
C THR A 51 -7.31 18.03 17.82
N ARG A 52 -6.44 18.47 16.89
CA ARG A 52 -5.19 17.79 16.49
C ARG A 52 -5.40 16.38 15.93
N CYS A 53 -6.63 16.01 15.61
CA CYS A 53 -6.95 14.74 14.97
C CYS A 53 -6.45 14.72 13.52
N ILE A 54 -5.97 13.56 13.07
CA ILE A 54 -5.64 13.34 11.65
C ILE A 54 -6.95 13.11 10.90
N LEU A 55 -7.19 13.94 9.87
CA LEU A 55 -8.39 13.89 9.02
C LEU A 55 -8.20 12.99 7.79
N GLY A 56 -6.94 12.79 7.40
CA GLY A 56 -6.55 11.95 6.28
C GLY A 56 -5.04 11.98 6.09
N PHE A 57 -4.53 11.04 5.31
CA PHE A 57 -3.11 10.95 4.98
C PHE A 57 -2.89 10.36 3.59
N ILE A 58 -1.69 10.61 3.07
CA ILE A 58 -1.15 10.02 1.85
C ILE A 58 0.29 9.59 2.12
N CYS A 59 0.65 8.41 1.62
CA CYS A 59 2.02 7.89 1.63
C CYS A 59 2.53 7.81 0.20
N LEU A 60 3.64 8.50 -0.06
CA LEU A 60 4.40 8.33 -1.30
C LEU A 60 5.69 7.59 -0.96
N THR A 61 5.94 6.48 -1.65
CA THR A 61 7.18 5.71 -1.49
C THR A 61 8.01 5.87 -2.75
N LEU A 62 9.27 6.28 -2.59
CA LEU A 62 10.25 6.26 -3.66
C LEU A 62 10.80 4.84 -3.81
N GLU A 63 10.57 4.25 -4.98
CA GLU A 63 11.24 3.03 -5.40
C GLU A 63 12.41 3.44 -6.28
N GLY A 64 13.64 3.13 -5.83
CA GLY A 64 14.85 3.47 -6.56
C GLY A 64 15.16 2.44 -7.64
N ALA A 65 15.92 2.86 -8.65
CA ALA A 65 16.60 1.94 -9.56
C ALA A 65 17.41 0.95 -8.73
N LYS A 66 17.26 -0.37 -8.95
CA LYS A 66 18.16 -1.36 -8.34
C LYS A 66 19.59 -0.94 -8.66
N GLU A 67 20.40 -0.67 -7.64
CA GLU A 67 21.84 -0.70 -7.83
C GLU A 67 22.17 -2.09 -8.37
N VAL A 68 22.68 -2.15 -9.60
CA VAL A 68 23.23 -3.37 -10.18
C VAL A 68 24.29 -3.84 -9.20
N GLN A 69 24.01 -4.91 -8.46
CA GLN A 69 25.04 -5.57 -7.65
C GLN A 69 26.06 -6.17 -8.62
N VAL A 70 27.07 -5.38 -8.99
CA VAL A 70 28.30 -5.90 -9.58
C VAL A 70 29.11 -6.46 -8.42
N GLY A 71 28.76 -7.68 -8.00
CA GLY A 71 29.41 -8.41 -6.91
C GLY A 71 29.75 -9.82 -7.36
N VAL A 72 31.02 -10.02 -7.69
CA VAL A 72 31.65 -11.28 -8.11
C VAL A 72 31.45 -12.37 -7.05
N GLY A 73 30.80 -13.48 -7.39
CA GLY A 73 30.74 -14.66 -6.52
C GLY A 73 29.50 -15.52 -6.73
N SER A 74 29.65 -16.55 -7.56
CA SER A 74 28.67 -17.58 -7.88
C SER A 74 28.11 -18.31 -6.65
N GLN A 75 26.83 -18.08 -6.36
CA GLN A 75 25.86 -19.06 -5.88
C GLN A 75 24.50 -18.60 -6.41
N GLU A 76 23.81 -19.43 -7.20
CA GLU A 76 22.41 -19.17 -7.59
C GLU A 76 21.59 -18.98 -6.30
N PRO A 77 21.00 -17.80 -6.08
CA PRO A 77 19.97 -17.69 -5.06
C PRO A 77 18.82 -18.57 -5.54
N ALA A 78 18.27 -19.41 -4.65
CA ALA A 78 16.98 -20.04 -4.90
C ALA A 78 16.01 -18.98 -5.44
N PRO A 79 15.17 -19.27 -6.46
CA PRO A 79 14.36 -18.27 -7.13
C PRO A 79 13.58 -17.51 -6.06
N ASP A 80 13.96 -16.25 -5.86
CA ASP A 80 13.40 -15.42 -4.81
C ASP A 80 11.92 -15.28 -5.15
N LEU A 81 11.07 -15.93 -4.35
CA LEU A 81 9.65 -16.01 -4.63
C LEU A 81 9.13 -14.59 -4.85
N THR A 82 8.39 -14.38 -5.94
CA THR A 82 7.78 -13.06 -6.21
C THR A 82 6.97 -12.63 -4.99
N PRO A 83 6.84 -11.31 -4.71
CA PRO A 83 6.00 -10.83 -3.60
C PRO A 83 4.60 -11.45 -3.64
N THR A 84 4.05 -11.63 -4.84
CA THR A 84 2.81 -12.36 -5.10
C THR A 84 2.90 -13.83 -4.66
N ALA A 85 3.95 -14.56 -5.01
CA ALA A 85 4.15 -15.95 -4.58
C ALA A 85 4.39 -16.09 -3.06
N LYS A 86 5.06 -15.11 -2.43
CA LYS A 86 5.18 -15.04 -0.95
C LYS A 86 3.82 -14.78 -0.30
N MET A 87 3.02 -13.88 -0.87
CA MET A 87 1.66 -13.60 -0.40
C MET A 87 0.73 -14.80 -0.60
N MET A 88 0.90 -15.56 -1.69
CA MET A 88 0.15 -16.80 -1.99
C MET A 88 0.32 -17.90 -0.93
N GLN A 89 1.48 -17.94 -0.27
CA GLN A 89 1.75 -18.93 0.78
C GLN A 89 0.98 -18.65 2.09
N GLN A 90 0.47 -17.44 2.26
CA GLN A 90 -0.17 -16.99 3.49
C GLN A 90 -1.39 -16.11 3.22
N ILE A 91 -2.17 -16.41 2.17
CA ILE A 91 -3.38 -15.64 1.88
C ILE A 91 -4.34 -15.80 3.05
N PRO A 92 -4.68 -14.73 3.76
CA PRO A 92 -5.62 -14.83 4.87
C PRO A 92 -6.99 -15.30 4.37
N PRO A 93 -7.76 -16.08 5.16
CA PRO A 93 -8.99 -16.73 4.71
C PRO A 93 -10.08 -15.76 4.23
N TYR A 94 -10.04 -14.51 4.69
CA TYR A 94 -10.95 -13.42 4.33
C TYR A 94 -10.65 -12.78 2.96
N PHE A 95 -9.51 -13.08 2.32
CA PHE A 95 -9.23 -12.66 0.95
C PHE A 95 -9.91 -13.56 -0.07
N ASN A 96 -10.34 -12.96 -1.18
CA ASN A 96 -10.79 -13.68 -2.36
C ASN A 96 -9.57 -14.24 -3.10
N GLN A 97 -9.19 -15.45 -2.74
CA GLN A 97 -8.02 -16.13 -3.31
C GLN A 97 -8.06 -16.23 -4.84
N GLU A 98 -9.22 -16.51 -5.44
CA GLU A 98 -9.37 -16.59 -6.90
C GLU A 98 -9.02 -15.24 -7.55
N PHE A 99 -9.51 -14.15 -6.97
CA PHE A 99 -9.19 -12.81 -7.42
C PHE A 99 -7.70 -12.50 -7.29
N VAL A 100 -7.09 -12.78 -6.14
CA VAL A 100 -5.67 -12.50 -5.87
C VAL A 100 -4.76 -13.33 -6.80
N VAL A 101 -5.07 -14.60 -7.04
CA VAL A 101 -4.31 -15.45 -7.97
C VAL A 101 -4.37 -14.86 -9.38
N LYS A 102 -5.57 -14.49 -9.84
CA LYS A 102 -5.79 -14.00 -11.20
C LYS A 102 -5.12 -12.65 -11.46
N THR A 103 -5.27 -11.71 -10.53
CA THR A 103 -4.72 -10.35 -10.69
C THR A 103 -3.27 -10.23 -10.25
N GLY A 104 -2.76 -11.14 -9.42
CA GLY A 104 -1.38 -11.13 -8.98
C GLY A 104 -0.38 -11.19 -10.15
N ALA A 105 -0.67 -11.99 -11.18
CA ALA A 105 0.17 -12.06 -12.38
C ALA A 105 0.18 -10.74 -13.16
N GLU A 106 -0.97 -10.07 -13.29
CA GLU A 106 -1.11 -8.79 -13.98
C GLU A 106 -0.39 -7.66 -13.21
N VAL A 107 -0.51 -7.65 -11.88
CA VAL A 107 0.19 -6.69 -11.02
C VAL A 107 1.71 -6.88 -11.08
N GLU A 108 2.19 -8.13 -11.12
CA GLU A 108 3.63 -8.42 -11.26
C GLU A 108 4.15 -7.99 -12.64
N GLN A 109 3.34 -8.13 -13.69
CA GLN A 109 3.70 -7.63 -15.01
C GLN A 109 3.82 -6.11 -15.02
N MET A 110 2.94 -5.38 -14.34
CA MET A 110 3.07 -3.93 -14.20
C MET A 110 4.35 -3.54 -13.44
N LYS A 111 4.72 -4.30 -12.40
CA LYS A 111 5.97 -4.07 -11.68
C LYS A 111 7.20 -4.22 -12.58
N SER A 112 7.20 -5.20 -13.49
CA SER A 112 8.31 -5.41 -14.43
C SER A 112 8.54 -4.23 -15.38
N LEU A 113 7.49 -3.45 -15.69
CA LEU A 113 7.59 -2.27 -16.55
C LEU A 113 8.27 -1.08 -15.85
N MET A 114 8.29 -1.09 -14.53
CA MET A 114 8.89 -0.04 -13.69
C MET A 114 10.24 -0.48 -13.11
N GLU A 115 10.71 -1.68 -13.47
CA GLU A 115 11.94 -2.24 -12.92
C GLU A 115 13.17 -1.48 -13.42
N GLY A 116 13.98 -0.99 -12.48
CA GLY A 116 15.18 -0.21 -12.78
C GLY A 116 14.94 1.28 -12.97
N GLU A 117 13.68 1.73 -12.93
CA GLU A 117 13.32 3.14 -13.02
C GLU A 117 13.06 3.72 -11.63
N GLU A 118 13.59 4.93 -11.39
CA GLU A 118 13.25 5.69 -10.18
C GLU A 118 11.84 6.25 -10.31
N HIS A 119 10.95 5.91 -9.38
CA HIS A 119 9.57 6.39 -9.41
C HIS A 119 8.96 6.50 -8.02
N TYR A 120 8.07 7.48 -7.88
CA TYR A 120 7.17 7.58 -6.73
C TYR A 120 5.89 6.82 -7.01
N TYR A 121 5.46 5.98 -6.07
CA TYR A 121 4.14 5.39 -6.10
C TYR A 121 3.35 5.71 -4.84
N LEU A 122 2.02 5.77 -5.01
CA LEU A 122 1.07 5.94 -3.93
C LEU A 122 0.94 4.63 -3.15
N SER A 123 1.56 4.56 -1.96
CA SER A 123 1.66 3.31 -1.20
C SER A 123 0.52 3.11 -0.20
N ALA A 124 -0.10 4.20 0.27
CA ALA A 124 -1.32 4.21 1.08
C ALA A 124 -2.04 5.57 1.01
N PHE A 125 -3.36 5.59 1.13
CA PHE A 125 -4.17 6.81 1.09
C PHE A 125 -5.53 6.62 1.76
N ALA A 126 -5.82 7.40 2.80
CA ALA A 126 -7.12 7.36 3.48
C ALA A 126 -7.59 8.77 3.89
N VAL A 127 -8.91 8.96 3.90
CA VAL A 127 -9.59 10.14 4.46
C VAL A 127 -10.71 9.66 5.37
N ASP A 128 -10.80 10.25 6.56
CA ASP A 128 -11.87 9.97 7.52
C ASP A 128 -13.24 10.10 6.83
N PRO A 129 -14.14 9.11 6.96
CA PRO A 129 -15.44 9.13 6.28
C PRO A 129 -16.24 10.42 6.46
N HIS A 130 -16.18 11.06 7.63
CA HIS A 130 -16.90 12.32 7.91
C HIS A 130 -16.31 13.53 7.18
N TYR A 131 -15.11 13.38 6.62
CA TYR A 131 -14.36 14.43 5.91
C TYR A 131 -14.18 14.11 4.42
N GLN A 132 -14.70 12.97 3.94
CA GLN A 132 -14.75 12.65 2.52
C GLN A 132 -15.66 13.63 1.75
N GLY A 133 -15.34 13.86 0.48
CA GLY A 133 -16.05 14.84 -0.37
C GLY A 133 -15.72 16.31 -0.06
N LYS A 134 -14.91 16.59 0.97
CA LYS A 134 -14.52 17.96 1.37
C LYS A 134 -13.17 18.42 0.80
N GLY A 135 -12.64 17.70 -0.18
CA GLY A 135 -11.37 18.04 -0.84
C GLY A 135 -10.09 17.72 -0.06
N ILE A 136 -10.18 17.14 1.15
CA ILE A 136 -9.01 16.79 1.98
C ILE A 136 -8.01 15.91 1.21
N GLY A 137 -8.49 14.84 0.58
CA GLY A 137 -7.62 13.94 -0.18
C GLY A 137 -6.94 14.62 -1.37
N ARG A 138 -7.65 15.53 -2.05
CA ARG A 138 -7.08 16.32 -3.16
C ARG A 138 -5.99 17.25 -2.67
N MET A 139 -6.18 17.92 -1.54
CA MET A 139 -5.17 18.83 -0.97
C MET A 139 -3.91 18.07 -0.57
N SER A 140 -4.06 16.94 0.14
CA SER A 140 -2.92 16.09 0.50
C SER A 140 -2.17 15.55 -0.73
N ALA A 141 -2.88 15.18 -1.79
CA ALA A 141 -2.25 14.73 -3.04
C ALA A 141 -1.51 15.85 -3.78
N LEU A 142 -2.06 17.07 -3.79
CA LEU A 142 -1.38 18.23 -4.40
C LEU A 142 -0.10 18.59 -3.66
N GLU A 143 -0.15 18.59 -2.32
CA GLU A 143 1.03 18.90 -1.50
C GLU A 143 2.12 17.85 -1.62
N ALA A 144 1.76 16.59 -1.89
CA ALA A 144 2.71 15.51 -2.12
C ALA A 144 3.39 15.58 -3.51
N LEU A 145 2.90 16.43 -4.42
CA LEU A 145 3.42 16.59 -5.79
C LEU A 145 4.18 17.92 -6.01
N CYS A 146 4.24 18.79 -4.99
CA CYS A 146 4.95 20.08 -5.02
C CYS A 146 6.32 19.96 -4.35
#